data_AF-A0A5B8MCR1-F1
#
_entry.id   AF-A0A5B8MCR1-F1
#
_cell.length_a   1.000
_cell.length_b   1.000
_cell.length_c   1.000
_cell.angle_alpha   90.00
_cell.angle_beta   90.00
_cell.angle_gamma   90.00
#
_symmetry.space_group_name_H-M   'P 1'
#
loop_
_entity.id
_entity.type
_entity.pdbx_description
1 polymer ?
#
loop_
_entity_poly.entity_id
_entity_poly.type
_entity_poly.pdbx_seq_one_letter_code
_entity_poly.pdbx_strand_id
1 'polypeptide(L)' 'METSRIQTALEDNAKLLKVVMEKQNMGRWQDCEEYQRILHKNLSYLAALADHQNKVYPQQKAVRGGSNQV' A
#
# COMPACT_ATOMS: atom_id res chain seq x y z
N MET A 1 8.64 -5.41 -16.93
CA MET A 1 8.24 -6.51 -16.03
C MET A 1 7.69 -6.02 -14.69
N GLU A 2 8.17 -4.90 -14.15
CA GLU A 2 7.76 -4.39 -12.82
C GLU A 2 6.36 -3.74 -12.82
N THR A 3 6.01 -3.00 -13.88
CA THR A 3 4.66 -2.42 -14.09
C THR A 3 3.56 -3.48 -14.16
N SER A 4 3.85 -4.66 -14.72
CA SER A 4 2.89 -5.76 -14.81
C SER A 4 2.49 -6.28 -13.41
N ARG A 5 3.44 -6.35 -12.47
CA ARG A 5 3.18 -6.82 -11.11
C ARG A 5 2.38 -5.80 -10.30
N ILE A 6 2.64 -4.52 -10.51
CA ILE A 6 1.85 -3.43 -9.93
C ILE A 6 0.41 -3.47 -10.44
N GLN A 7 0.23 -3.67 -11.75
CA GLN A 7 -1.09 -3.76 -12.37
C GLN A 7 -1.90 -4.95 -11.82
N THR A 8 -1.28 -6.14 -11.72
CA THR A 8 -1.91 -7.31 -11.12
C THR A 8 -2.29 -7.06 -9.66
N ALA A 9 -1.41 -6.44 -8.86
CA ALA A 9 -1.72 -6.14 -7.46
C ALA A 9 -2.90 -5.14 -7.32
N LEU A 10 -3.01 -4.16 -8.22
CA LEU A 10 -4.13 -3.22 -8.25
C LEU A 10 -5.45 -3.91 -8.65
N GLU A 11 -5.42 -4.77 -9.67
CA GLU A 11 -6.60 -5.55 -10.09
C GLU A 11 -7.06 -6.52 -9.00
N ASP A 12 -6.13 -7.18 -8.33
CA ASP A 12 -6.43 -8.07 -7.21
C ASP A 12 -7.02 -7.29 -6.04
N ASN A 13 -6.50 -6.09 -5.72
CA ASN A 13 -7.09 -5.23 -4.69
C ASN A 13 -8.53 -4.84 -5.01
N ALA A 14 -8.83 -4.50 -6.27
CA ALA A 14 -10.18 -4.15 -6.71
C ALA A 14 -11.14 -5.34 -6.59
N LYS A 15 -10.71 -6.54 -6.98
CA LYS A 15 -11.50 -7.78 -6.84
C LYS A 15 -11.74 -8.13 -5.38
N LEU A 16 -10.71 -8.05 -4.54
CA LEU A 16 -10.79 -8.33 -3.11
C LEU A 16 -11.76 -7.38 -2.40
N LEU A 17 -11.69 -6.08 -2.68
CA LEU A 17 -12.63 -5.09 -2.14
C LEU A 17 -14.08 -5.41 -2.51
N LYS A 18 -14.33 -5.77 -3.78
CA LYS A 18 -15.67 -6.15 -4.24
C LYS A 18 -16.18 -7.40 -3.53
N VAL A 19 -15.35 -8.43 -3.40
CA VAL A 19 -15.72 -9.67 -2.70
C VAL A 19 -15.97 -9.40 -1.22
N VAL A 20 -15.14 -8.61 -0.54
CA VAL A 20 -15.35 -8.24 0.87
C VAL A 20 -16.70 -7.52 1.03
N MET A 21 -17.03 -6.56 0.18
CA MET A 21 -18.34 -5.87 0.22
C MET A 21 -19.51 -6.83 0.02
N GLU A 22 -19.42 -7.75 -0.95
CA GLU A 22 -20.46 -8.77 -1.18
C GLU A 22 -20.59 -9.73 0.03
N LYS A 23 -19.48 -10.15 0.64
CA LYS A 23 -19.49 -11.02 1.81
C LYS A 23 -20.02 -10.34 3.06
N GLN A 24 -19.74 -9.05 3.26
CA GLN A 24 -20.32 -8.26 4.34
C GLN A 24 -21.84 -8.12 4.18
N ASN A 25 -22.34 -7.88 2.97
CA ASN A 25 -23.79 -7.85 2.69
C ASN A 25 -24.47 -9.20 2.95
N MET A 26 -23.74 -10.32 2.82
CA MET A 26 -24.23 -11.66 3.15
C MET A 26 -24.10 -12.03 4.64
N GLY A 27 -23.55 -11.14 5.48
CA GLY A 27 -23.28 -11.40 6.90
C GLY A 27 -22.10 -12.36 7.15
N ARG A 28 -21.27 -12.62 6.13
CA ARG A 28 -20.15 -13.58 6.16
C ARG A 28 -18.82 -12.90 6.50
N TRP A 29 -18.75 -12.33 7.69
CA TRP A 29 -17.58 -11.60 8.19
C TRP A 29 -16.35 -12.48 8.38
N GLN A 30 -16.55 -13.76 8.66
CA GLN A 30 -15.47 -14.75 8.86
C GLN A 30 -14.66 -14.97 7.58
N ASP A 31 -15.28 -14.91 6.40
CA ASP A 31 -14.56 -15.05 5.13
C ASP A 31 -13.83 -13.76 4.75
N CYS A 32 -14.19 -12.62 5.34
CA CYS A 32 -13.55 -11.33 5.03
C CYS A 32 -12.13 -11.23 5.58
N GLU A 33 -11.79 -11.97 6.65
CA GLU A 33 -10.48 -11.91 7.29
C GLU A 33 -9.35 -12.34 6.34
N GLU A 34 -9.56 -13.42 5.58
CA GLU A 34 -8.61 -13.89 4.56
C GLU A 34 -8.39 -12.83 3.47
N TYR A 35 -9.50 -12.28 2.95
CA TYR A 35 -9.44 -11.26 1.91
C TYR A 35 -8.79 -9.96 2.40
N GLN A 36 -9.03 -9.58 3.65
CA GLN A 36 -8.38 -8.44 4.29
C GLN A 36 -6.87 -8.67 4.46
N ARG A 37 -6.44 -9.89 4.81
CA ARG A 37 -5.02 -10.22 4.93
C ARG A 37 -4.29 -10.13 3.59
N ILE A 38 -4.91 -10.61 2.51
CA ILE A 38 -4.36 -10.52 1.16
C ILE A 38 -4.30 -9.05 0.71
N LEU A 39 -5.37 -8.29 0.94
CA LEU A 39 -5.43 -6.85 0.62
C LEU A 39 -4.31 -6.08 1.35
N HIS A 40 -4.09 -6.37 2.63
CA HIS A 40 -3.03 -5.73 3.42
C HIS A 40 -1.63 -6.03 2.87
N LYS A 41 -1.36 -7.27 2.44
CA LYS A 41 -0.09 -7.65 1.79
C LYS A 41 0.15 -6.87 0.50
N ASN A 42 -0.87 -6.77 -0.35
CA ASN A 42 -0.76 -6.04 -1.62
C ASN A 42 -0.53 -4.55 -1.40
N LEU A 43 -1.24 -3.93 -0.45
CA LEU A 43 -1.02 -2.53 -0.07
C LEU A 43 0.39 -2.31 0.50
N SER A 44 0.86 -3.21 1.36
CA SER A 44 2.22 -3.14 1.92
C SER A 44 3.30 -3.28 0.83
N TYR A 45 3.07 -4.16 -0.15
CA TYR A 45 3.96 -4.31 -1.31
C TYR A 45 4.02 -3.04 -2.16
N LEU A 46 2.87 -2.42 -2.43
CA LEU A 46 2.79 -1.16 -3.16
C LEU A 46 3.45 -0.01 -2.39
N ALA A 47 3.26 0.06 -1.07
CA ALA A 47 3.91 1.05 -0.21
C ALA A 47 5.44 0.89 -0.20
N ALA A 48 5.94 -0.35 -0.06
CA ALA A 48 7.37 -0.63 -0.11
C ALA A 48 7.99 -0.26 -1.48
N LEU A 49 7.27 -0.51 -2.58
CA LEU A 49 7.70 -0.07 -3.90
C LEU A 49 7.77 1.46 -4.00
N ALA A 50 6.75 2.17 -3.50
CA ALA A 50 6.74 3.64 -3.47
C ALA A 50 7.90 4.21 -2.63
N ASP A 51 8.19 3.60 -1.47
CA ASP A 51 9.32 3.99 -0.62
C ASP A 51 10.68 3.74 -1.28
N HIS A 52 10.82 2.64 -2.02
CA HIS A 52 12.01 2.34 -2.81
C HIS A 52 12.20 3.34 -3.96
N GLN A 53 11.11 3.80 -4.57
CA GLN A 53 11.13 4.84 -5.61
C GLN A 53 11.58 6.20 -5.04
N ASN A 54 11.27 6.48 -3.77
CA ASN A 54 11.68 7.71 -3.07
C ASN A 54 13.19 7.77 -2.74
N LYS A 55 13.91 6.63 -2.74
CA LYS A 55 15.37 6.60 -2.53
C LYS A 55 16.19 6.90 -3.79
N VAL A 56 15.58 6.90 -4.97
CA VAL A 56 16.26 7.22 -6.24
C VAL A 56 16.45 8.73 -6.41
N TYR A 57 15.63 9.55 -5.74
CA TYR A 57 15.86 10.98 -5.58
C TYR A 57 16.20 11.26 -4.12
N PRO A 58 17.48 11.19 -3.71
CA PRO A 58 17.85 11.66 -2.39
C PRO A 58 17.45 13.13 -2.30
N GLN A 59 16.40 13.41 -1.53
CA GLN A 59 16.01 14.77 -1.21
C GLN A 59 17.25 15.48 -0.66
N GLN A 60 17.59 16.57 -1.33
CA GLN A 60 18.66 17.49 -0.99
C GLN A 60 18.71 17.67 0.53
N LYS A 61 19.82 17.28 1.14
CA LYS A 61 20.06 17.45 2.57
C LYS A 61 19.97 18.95 2.87
N ALA A 62 18.86 19.40 3.46
CA ALA A 62 18.81 20.70 4.10
C ALA A 62 19.73 20.63 5.32
N VAL A 63 20.97 21.08 5.12
CA VAL A 63 21.96 21.20 6.19
C VAL A 63 21.47 22.23 7.19
N ARG A 64 21.33 21.71 8.40
CA ARG A 64 20.99 22.31 9.68
C ARG A 64 21.95 23.46 10.06
N GLY A 65 21.41 24.55 10.63
CA GLY A 65 22.14 25.48 11.51
C GLY A 65 21.64 26.93 11.37
N GLY A 66 21.15 27.62 12.39
CA GLY A 66 20.92 27.27 13.79
C GLY A 66 20.00 28.33 14.40
N SER A 67 19.12 27.89 15.30
CA SER A 67 18.36 28.77 16.17
C SER A 67 19.33 29.50 17.08
N ASN A 68 19.50 30.82 16.89
CA ASN A 68 20.12 31.65 17.90
C ASN A 68 19.01 32.12 18.85
N GLN A 69 18.82 31.36 19.94
CA GLN A 69 18.23 31.87 21.17
C GLN A 69 19.37 32.45 22.01
N VAL A 70 19.40 33.77 22.17
CA VAL A 70 19.63 34.52 23.43
C VAL A 70 19.35 36.00 23.19
#